data_AF-A0A1R1PRT2-F1
#
_entry.id   AF-A0A1R1PRT2-F1
#
_cell.length_a   1.000
_cell.length_b   1.000
_cell.length_c   1.000
_cell.angle_alpha   90.00
_cell.angle_beta   90.00
_cell.angle_gamma   90.00
#
_symmetry.space_group_name_H-M   'P 1'
#
loop_
_entity.id
_entity.type
_entity.pdbx_description
1 polymer ?
#
loop_
_entity_poly.entity_id
_entity_poly.type
_entity_poly.pdbx_seq_one_letter_code
_entity_poly.pdbx_strand_id
1 'polypeptide(L)'
;MNSRDYYDIDDILCVQQQVPCTTIQTLVGLSFDVHNNPSKHPQSQKLPLPFWLADPLDAEEYVRMSIPPCFSKTTQKRLLASIASSTPNSGAANSSTQASSSALLNSTGNPASTAHPSNFIFLDAEIANLRSI
;
A
#
# COMPACT_ATOMS: atom_id res chain seq x y z
N MET A 1 -5.91 5.02 -23.83
CA MET A 1 -6.46 4.39 -22.61
C MET A 1 -7.40 3.31 -23.10
N ASN A 2 -7.16 2.04 -22.77
CA ASN A 2 -8.18 1.02 -23.02
C ASN A 2 -9.46 1.47 -22.30
N SER A 3 -10.60 1.32 -22.97
CA SER A 3 -11.90 1.48 -22.33
C SER A 3 -12.03 0.36 -21.30
N ARG A 4 -12.54 0.66 -20.10
CA ARG A 4 -12.78 -0.38 -19.09
C ARG A 4 -13.73 -1.43 -19.65
N ASP A 5 -13.36 -2.70 -19.59
CA ASP A 5 -14.20 -3.81 -19.98
C ASP A 5 -14.69 -4.53 -18.71
N TYR A 6 -15.99 -4.69 -18.61
CA TYR A 6 -16.63 -5.36 -17.49
C TYR A 6 -16.13 -6.81 -17.29
N TYR A 7 -15.73 -7.47 -18.38
CA TYR A 7 -15.27 -8.86 -18.35
C TYR A 7 -13.75 -9.01 -18.31
N ASP A 8 -13.00 -7.91 -18.35
CA ASP A 8 -11.55 -7.98 -18.19
C ASP A 8 -11.20 -8.26 -16.72
N ILE A 9 -10.40 -9.29 -16.52
CA ILE A 9 -9.99 -9.73 -15.19
C ILE A 9 -9.17 -8.64 -14.51
N ASP A 10 -8.32 -7.93 -15.26
CA ASP A 10 -7.49 -6.87 -14.70
C ASP A 10 -8.36 -5.70 -14.20
N ASP A 11 -9.45 -5.37 -14.91
CA ASP A 11 -10.41 -4.34 -14.48
C ASP A 11 -11.25 -4.79 -13.28
N ILE A 12 -11.67 -6.05 -13.22
CA ILE A 12 -12.37 -6.61 -12.03
C ILE A 12 -11.45 -6.57 -10.80
N LEU A 13 -10.20 -6.98 -10.96
CA LEU A 13 -9.23 -7.00 -9.86
C LEU A 13 -8.86 -5.59 -9.40
N CYS A 14 -8.80 -4.61 -10.30
CA CYS A 14 -8.46 -3.25 -9.93
C CYS A 14 -9.50 -2.61 -9.00
N VAL A 15 -10.80 -2.89 -9.21
CA VAL A 15 -11.88 -2.30 -8.40
C VAL A 15 -12.08 -2.99 -7.05
N GLN A 16 -11.51 -4.17 -6.85
CA GLN A 16 -11.56 -4.92 -5.58
C GLN A 16 -10.61 -4.34 -4.52
N GLN A 17 -9.68 -3.47 -4.91
CA GLN A 17 -8.71 -2.87 -4.00
C GLN A 17 -9.41 -2.11 -2.85
N GLN A 18 -8.94 -2.34 -1.62
CA GLN A 18 -9.42 -1.61 -0.45
C GLN A 18 -8.84 -0.20 -0.40
N VAL A 19 -9.71 0.77 -0.17
CA VAL A 19 -9.39 2.19 -0.08
C VAL A 19 -9.76 2.72 1.30
N PRO A 20 -8.89 3.52 1.96
CA PRO A 20 -9.20 4.10 3.26
C PRO A 20 -10.30 5.15 3.12
N CYS A 21 -11.38 4.95 3.85
CA CYS A 21 -12.58 5.78 3.83
C CYS A 21 -12.91 6.28 5.24
N THR A 22 -13.55 7.44 5.34
CA THR A 22 -14.08 8.00 6.60
C THR A 22 -15.58 8.24 6.43
N THR A 23 -16.42 7.70 7.31
CA THR A 23 -17.86 7.88 7.23
C THR A 23 -18.25 9.34 7.51
N ILE A 24 -19.08 9.92 6.64
CA ILE A 24 -19.66 11.25 6.85
C ILE A 24 -20.97 11.11 7.63
N GLN A 25 -21.71 10.01 7.40
CA GLN A 25 -22.98 9.69 8.05
C GLN A 25 -22.90 8.30 8.68
N THR A 26 -23.85 7.97 9.57
CA THR A 26 -23.92 6.62 10.15
C THR A 26 -24.38 5.63 9.07
N LEU A 27 -23.53 4.65 8.75
CA LEU A 27 -23.85 3.60 7.77
C LEU A 27 -24.34 2.36 8.48
N VAL A 28 -25.33 1.70 7.89
CA VAL A 28 -25.92 0.47 8.41
C VAL A 28 -25.99 -0.57 7.29
N GLY A 29 -25.66 -1.81 7.61
CA GLY A 29 -25.83 -2.93 6.68
C GLY A 29 -24.69 -3.14 5.68
N LEU A 30 -23.48 -2.67 6.00
CA LEU A 30 -22.28 -3.02 5.21
C LEU A 30 -21.89 -4.49 5.38
N SER A 31 -22.24 -5.08 6.53
CA SER A 31 -22.09 -6.51 6.82
C SER A 31 -23.22 -6.97 7.74
N PHE A 32 -23.39 -8.28 7.87
CA PHE A 32 -24.38 -8.91 8.73
C PHE A 32 -23.67 -9.90 9.68
N ASP A 33 -24.11 -9.94 10.93
CA ASP A 33 -23.64 -10.93 11.88
C ASP A 33 -24.31 -12.31 11.65
N VAL A 34 -23.91 -13.32 12.44
CA VAL A 34 -24.49 -14.69 12.38
C VAL A 34 -26.00 -14.70 12.68
N HIS A 35 -26.50 -13.67 13.36
CA HIS A 35 -27.90 -13.50 13.74
C HIS A 35 -28.66 -12.56 12.78
N ASN A 36 -28.06 -12.21 11.63
CA ASN A 36 -28.61 -11.31 10.62
C ASN A 36 -28.88 -9.88 11.10
N ASN A 37 -28.19 -9.42 12.15
CA ASN A 37 -28.19 -8.01 12.54
C ASN A 37 -27.23 -7.22 11.65
N PRO A 38 -27.65 -6.06 11.12
CA PRO A 38 -26.79 -5.25 10.28
C PRO A 38 -25.70 -4.56 11.10
N SER A 39 -24.47 -4.51 10.56
CA SER A 39 -23.38 -3.73 11.12
C SER A 39 -23.75 -2.24 11.18
N LYS A 40 -23.27 -1.54 12.21
CA LYS A 40 -23.48 -0.10 12.36
C LYS A 40 -22.13 0.59 12.44
N HIS A 41 -21.91 1.55 11.55
CA HIS A 41 -20.69 2.32 11.44
C HIS A 41 -21.02 3.78 11.75
N PRO A 42 -20.68 4.30 12.94
CA PRO A 42 -21.01 5.68 13.31
C PRO A 42 -20.30 6.69 12.41
N GLN A 43 -20.79 7.93 12.42
CA GLN A 43 -20.15 9.06 11.75
C GLN A 43 -18.69 9.26 12.22
N SER A 44 -17.84 9.74 11.30
CA SER A 44 -16.40 9.97 11.49
C SER A 44 -15.57 8.71 11.80
N GLN A 45 -16.11 7.53 11.55
CA GLN A 45 -15.38 6.27 11.67
C GLN A 45 -14.52 6.05 10.42
N LYS A 46 -13.26 5.65 10.62
CA LYS A 46 -12.40 5.20 9.53
C LYS A 46 -12.66 3.71 9.28
N LEU A 47 -12.94 3.36 8.04
CA LEU A 47 -13.08 1.96 7.62
C LEU A 47 -12.60 1.79 6.19
N PRO A 48 -11.95 0.67 5.84
CA PRO A 48 -11.57 0.38 4.48
C PRO A 48 -12.77 -0.17 3.69
N LEU A 49 -12.97 0.33 2.46
CA LEU A 49 -14.00 -0.16 1.54
C LEU A 49 -13.39 -0.58 0.20
N PRO A 50 -13.93 -1.59 -0.49
CA PRO A 50 -13.59 -1.84 -1.89
C PRO A 50 -13.90 -0.61 -2.75
N PHE A 51 -13.04 -0.32 -3.73
CA PHE A 51 -13.19 0.85 -4.59
C PHE A 51 -14.55 0.89 -5.32
N TRP A 52 -15.04 -0.26 -5.81
CA TRP A 52 -16.36 -0.35 -6.47
C TRP A 52 -17.53 0.09 -5.59
N LEU A 53 -17.40 0.01 -4.26
CA LEU A 53 -18.42 0.45 -3.31
C LEU A 53 -18.14 1.87 -2.80
N ALA A 54 -16.87 2.22 -2.59
CA ALA A 54 -16.47 3.52 -2.10
C ALA A 54 -16.81 4.66 -3.08
N ASP A 55 -16.62 4.44 -4.39
CA ASP A 55 -16.83 5.45 -5.43
C ASP A 55 -18.29 5.99 -5.47
N PRO A 56 -19.34 5.14 -5.54
CA PRO A 56 -20.72 5.64 -5.47
C PRO A 56 -21.08 6.21 -4.10
N LEU A 57 -20.52 5.69 -2.99
CA LEU A 57 -20.81 6.22 -1.64
C LEU A 57 -20.17 7.58 -1.36
N ASP A 58 -19.03 7.87 -1.97
CA ASP A 58 -18.37 9.19 -1.91
C ASP A 58 -19.14 10.22 -2.74
N ALA A 59 -19.66 9.82 -3.92
CA ALA A 59 -20.48 10.67 -4.77
C ALA A 59 -21.79 11.13 -4.08
N GLU A 60 -22.39 10.26 -3.27
CA GLU A 60 -23.61 10.53 -2.50
C GLU A 60 -23.33 11.09 -1.08
N GLU A 61 -22.08 11.45 -0.77
CA GLU A 61 -21.65 12.05 0.52
C GLU A 61 -21.95 11.20 1.77
N TYR A 62 -22.02 9.87 1.62
CA TYR A 62 -22.10 8.94 2.76
C TYR A 62 -20.73 8.71 3.40
N VAL A 63 -19.70 8.72 2.57
CA VAL A 63 -18.32 8.42 2.92
C VAL A 63 -17.42 9.50 2.31
N ARG A 64 -16.24 9.70 2.90
CA ARG A 64 -15.15 10.47 2.32
C ARG A 64 -13.96 9.57 2.02
N MET A 65 -13.60 9.45 0.74
CA MET A 65 -12.45 8.67 0.30
C MET A 65 -11.13 9.41 0.58
N SER A 66 -10.14 8.70 1.11
CA SER A 66 -8.78 9.23 1.35
C SER A 66 -7.77 8.62 0.39
N ILE A 67 -6.68 9.34 0.12
CA ILE A 67 -5.60 8.87 -0.74
C ILE A 67 -4.94 7.65 -0.09
N PRO A 68 -4.92 6.48 -0.76
CA PRO A 68 -4.25 5.31 -0.22
C PRO A 68 -2.74 5.58 -0.01
N PRO A 69 -2.11 4.97 1.01
CA PRO A 69 -0.69 5.22 1.31
C PRO A 69 0.29 4.95 0.16
N CYS A 70 -0.03 4.00 -0.72
CA CYS A 70 0.76 3.69 -1.92
C CYS A 70 0.79 4.86 -2.92
N PHE A 71 -0.25 5.70 -2.95
CA PHE A 71 -0.33 6.90 -3.78
C PHE A 71 0.10 8.18 -3.03
N SER A 72 0.67 8.06 -1.83
CA SER A 72 1.15 9.23 -1.10
C SER A 72 2.31 9.91 -1.84
N LYS A 73 2.40 11.24 -1.74
CA LYS A 73 3.49 12.04 -2.35
C LYS A 73 4.88 11.56 -1.90
N THR A 74 4.99 11.06 -0.67
CA THR A 74 6.25 10.50 -0.14
C THR A 74 6.63 9.22 -0.88
N THR A 75 5.68 8.31 -1.07
CA THR A 75 5.89 7.08 -1.86
C THR A 75 6.23 7.43 -3.30
N GLN A 76 5.51 8.36 -3.91
CA GLN A 76 5.79 8.83 -5.27
C GLN A 76 7.22 9.38 -5.43
N LYS A 77 7.68 10.24 -4.51
CA LYS A 77 9.06 10.78 -4.53
C LYS A 77 10.11 9.67 -4.44
N ARG A 78 9.88 8.67 -3.58
CA ARG A 78 10.79 7.52 -3.44
C ARG A 78 10.84 6.69 -4.72
N LEU A 79 9.68 6.42 -5.34
CA LEU A 79 9.60 5.70 -6.60
C LEU A 79 10.35 6.43 -7.71
N LEU A 80 10.15 7.75 -7.85
CA LEU A 80 10.85 8.55 -8.86
C LEU A 80 12.37 8.55 -8.67
N ALA A 81 12.85 8.66 -7.42
CA ALA A 81 14.28 8.59 -7.11
C ALA A 81 14.86 7.20 -7.47
N SER A 82 14.13 6.12 -7.16
CA SER A 82 14.54 4.75 -7.49
C SER A 82 14.56 4.48 -9.00
N ILE A 83 13.60 5.04 -9.74
CA ILE A 83 13.56 4.91 -11.20
C ILE A 83 14.76 5.63 -11.81
N ALA A 84 15.07 6.85 -11.37
CA ALA A 84 16.23 7.60 -11.84
C ALA A 84 17.57 6.90 -11.57
N SER A 85 17.69 6.15 -10.46
CA SER A 85 18.91 5.39 -10.15
C SER A 85 19.00 4.03 -10.85
N SER A 86 17.90 3.49 -11.38
CA SER A 86 17.83 2.15 -11.98
C SER A 86 17.85 2.13 -13.50
N THR A 87 17.73 3.28 -14.17
CA THR A 87 18.05 3.37 -15.60
C THR A 87 19.56 3.21 -15.77
N PRO A 88 20.06 2.11 -16.37
CA PRO A 88 21.45 2.06 -16.78
C PRO A 88 21.64 3.15 -17.82
N ASN A 89 22.68 3.94 -17.66
CA ASN A 89 23.11 4.95 -18.61
C ASN A 89 23.38 4.29 -19.99
N SER A 90 22.36 4.12 -20.82
CA SER A 90 22.50 3.74 -22.22
C SER A 90 22.86 4.99 -23.02
N GLY A 91 24.11 5.45 -22.87
CA GLY A 91 24.57 6.62 -23.62
C GLY A 91 25.85 7.29 -23.14
N ALA A 92 26.93 6.55 -22.83
CA ALA A 92 28.30 7.11 -22.90
C ALA A 92 29.36 5.99 -22.87
N ALA A 93 29.59 5.33 -23.99
CA ALA A 93 30.77 4.49 -24.19
C ALA A 93 31.69 5.13 -25.24
N ASN A 94 32.46 6.14 -24.83
CA ASN A 94 33.83 6.41 -25.31
C ASN A 94 34.43 7.68 -24.67
N SER A 95 35.16 7.52 -23.57
CA SER A 95 36.48 8.14 -23.42
C SER A 95 37.09 7.69 -22.10
N SER A 96 38.11 6.85 -22.24
CA SER A 96 39.12 6.55 -21.23
C SER A 96 39.67 7.84 -20.61
N THR A 97 39.65 7.96 -19.28
CA THR A 97 40.79 8.49 -18.52
C THR A 97 40.71 7.95 -17.09
N GLN A 98 41.78 7.27 -16.69
CA GLN A 98 42.03 6.75 -15.36
C GLN A 98 42.15 7.88 -14.33
N ALA A 99 41.71 7.65 -13.10
CA ALA A 99 42.33 8.25 -11.92
C ALA A 99 42.18 7.31 -10.72
N SER A 100 43.24 6.54 -10.48
CA SER A 100 43.51 5.82 -9.24
C SER A 100 43.57 6.80 -8.07
N SER A 101 42.93 6.47 -6.94
CA SER A 101 43.40 6.87 -5.61
C SER A 101 42.78 5.97 -4.55
N SER A 102 43.60 5.01 -4.13
CA SER A 102 43.46 4.15 -2.96
C SER A 102 43.50 4.95 -1.66
N ALA A 103 42.63 4.60 -0.70
CA ALA A 103 42.89 4.76 0.72
C ALA A 103 42.17 3.65 1.52
N LEU A 104 42.94 2.64 1.90
CA LEU A 104 42.64 1.70 2.97
C LEU A 104 43.02 2.35 4.31
N LEU A 105 42.13 2.41 5.30
CA LEU A 105 42.51 2.58 6.72
C LEU A 105 41.51 1.87 7.67
N ASN A 106 41.88 0.62 7.97
CA ASN A 106 41.94 -0.12 9.23
C ASN A 106 40.85 -0.05 10.34
N SER A 107 40.49 -1.27 10.75
CA SER A 107 39.96 -1.82 12.02
C SER A 107 40.29 -1.07 13.33
N THR A 108 39.33 -1.03 14.28
CA THR A 108 39.32 -1.80 15.57
C THR A 108 38.31 -1.21 16.59
N GLY A 109 37.44 -2.04 17.20
CA GLY A 109 36.83 -1.80 18.54
C GLY A 109 35.31 -2.00 18.69
N ASN A 110 34.90 -3.17 19.22
CA ASN A 110 33.54 -3.60 19.70
C ASN A 110 33.05 -2.82 20.95
N PRO A 111 31.80 -2.95 21.51
CA PRO A 111 30.73 -3.96 21.30
C PRO A 111 29.25 -3.45 21.24
N ALA A 112 28.34 -4.35 20.80
CA ALA A 112 26.90 -4.48 21.10
C ALA A 112 25.94 -3.25 21.10
N SER A 113 24.96 -3.23 20.16
CA SER A 113 23.52 -3.05 20.48
C SER A 113 22.63 -3.12 19.21
N THR A 114 21.77 -4.14 19.17
CA THR A 114 20.34 -4.09 18.80
C THR A 114 19.90 -3.29 17.55
N ALA A 115 19.51 -4.00 16.49
CA ALA A 115 18.24 -3.79 15.78
C ALA A 115 17.98 -4.89 14.71
N HIS A 116 17.09 -5.84 15.05
CA HIS A 116 16.16 -6.47 14.10
C HIS A 116 15.16 -5.38 13.61
N PRO A 117 14.36 -5.55 12.52
CA PRO A 117 14.07 -6.81 11.84
C PRO A 117 14.02 -6.77 10.30
N SER A 118 14.38 -7.90 9.70
CA SER A 118 13.74 -8.40 8.48
C SER A 118 12.31 -8.83 8.85
N ASN A 119 11.33 -7.97 8.58
CA ASN A 119 9.90 -8.31 8.60
C ASN A 119 9.27 -7.85 7.27
N PHE A 120 9.38 -8.68 6.25
CA PHE A 120 8.34 -8.77 5.23
C PHE A 120 7.24 -9.67 5.82
N ILE A 121 6.26 -9.06 6.49
CA ILE A 121 4.99 -9.73 6.81
C ILE A 121 3.95 -9.09 5.89
N PHE A 122 3.70 -9.77 4.77
CA PHE A 122 2.39 -9.72 4.13
C PHE A 122 1.39 -10.33 5.12
N LEU A 123 0.19 -9.76 5.25
CA LEU A 123 -0.87 -10.26 6.10
C LEU A 123 -1.07 -11.77 5.90
N ASP A 124 -0.69 -12.56 6.90
CA ASP A 124 -1.18 -13.93 7.09
C ASP A 124 -1.11 -14.29 8.57
N ALA A 125 -2.06 -13.76 9.35
CA ALA A 125 -2.22 -14.12 10.75
C ALA A 125 -3.64 -13.79 11.27
N GLU A 126 -4.68 -14.33 10.61
CA GLU A 126 -5.97 -14.55 11.30
C GLU A 126 -6.69 -15.80 10.79
N ILE A 127 -5.98 -16.94 10.76
CA ILE A 127 -6.59 -18.28 10.78
C ILE A 127 -5.79 -19.16 11.73
N ALA A 128 -5.80 -18.85 13.02
CA ALA A 128 -5.19 -19.72 14.04
C ALA A 128 -5.87 -19.66 15.42
N ASN A 129 -7.16 -19.33 15.48
CA ASN A 129 -7.91 -19.48 16.72
C ASN A 129 -9.31 -20.08 16.50
N LEU A 130 -9.34 -21.31 16.00
CA LEU A 130 -10.51 -22.20 16.05
C LEU A 130 -10.07 -23.67 15.89
N ARG A 131 -9.16 -24.13 16.77
CA ARG A 131 -8.97 -25.57 17.07
C ARG A 131 -8.52 -25.74 18.52
N SER A 132 -9.37 -25.36 19.45
CA SER A 132 -9.43 -25.94 20.80
C SER A 132 -10.59 -25.30 21.56
N ILE A 133 -11.81 -25.80 21.32
CA ILE A 133 -12.90 -26.11 22.28
C ILE A 133 -13.81 -27.09 21.54
#